data_AF-A0A6P6GEW8-F1
#
_entry.id   AF-A0A6P6GEW8-F1
#
_cell.length_a   1.000
_cell.length_b   1.000
_cell.length_c   1.000
_cell.angle_alpha   90.00
_cell.angle_beta   90.00
_cell.angle_gamma   90.00
#
_symmetry.space_group_name_H-M   'P 1'
#
loop_
_entity.id
_entity.type
_entity.pdbx_description
1 polymer ?
#
loop_
_entity_poly.entity_id
_entity_poly.type
_entity_poly.pdbx_seq_one_letter_code
_entity_poly.pdbx_strand_id
1 'polypeptide(L)'
;MQESGENDKHVDHNHMMLEFASFSDGKEAVTKAANSLFLKHLKLNKLAGDQERQIFTEPHMAEALKAIGCKGAGPDLLLVYGPARCHLGFPVWRIRYAEIV
;
A
#
# COMPACT_ATOMS: atom_id res chain seq x y z
N MET A 1 34.16 25.75 37.64
CA MET A 1 34.81 24.81 36.70
C MET A 1 33.71 24.18 35.89
N GLN A 2 33.76 24.39 34.59
CA GLN A 2 32.81 23.86 33.61
C GLN A 2 33.46 22.57 33.09
N GLU A 3 32.82 21.42 33.32
CA GLU A 3 33.15 20.20 32.58
C GLU A 3 31.96 19.83 31.69
N SER A 4 32.32 19.67 30.43
CA SER A 4 31.54 19.35 29.26
C SER A 4 31.68 17.85 28.99
N GLY A 5 30.63 17.24 28.42
CA GLY A 5 30.65 15.88 27.90
C GLY A 5 29.35 15.19 28.32
N GLU A 6 28.46 14.80 27.43
CA GLU A 6 28.63 14.44 26.03
C GLU A 6 27.24 14.50 25.40
N ASN A 7 27.16 15.01 24.17
CA ASN A 7 25.96 14.97 23.37
C ASN A 7 25.45 13.53 23.33
N ASP A 8 24.27 13.29 23.91
CA ASP A 8 23.49 12.09 23.67
C ASP A 8 23.04 12.16 22.20
N LYS A 9 23.97 11.76 21.32
CA LYS A 9 23.76 11.64 19.89
C LYS A 9 22.57 10.72 19.77
N HIS A 10 21.44 11.30 19.37
CA HIS A 10 20.23 10.60 18.96
C HIS A 10 20.65 9.48 18.02
N VAL A 11 20.86 8.28 18.56
CA VAL A 11 21.16 7.09 17.77
C VAL A 11 19.84 6.80 17.10
N ASP A 12 19.70 7.25 15.86
CA ASP A 12 18.65 6.85 14.94
C ASP A 12 18.77 5.33 14.79
N HIS A 13 18.13 4.61 15.70
CA HIS A 13 18.06 3.16 15.63
C HIS A 13 17.23 2.87 14.39
N ASN A 14 17.83 2.20 13.40
CA ASN A 14 17.11 1.60 12.29
C ASN A 14 16.04 0.65 12.86
N HIS A 15 14.84 1.17 13.11
CA HIS A 15 13.74 0.41 13.67
C HIS A 15 13.13 -0.45 12.56
N MET A 16 13.00 -1.75 12.83
CA MET A 16 12.24 -2.64 11.97
C MET A 16 10.75 -2.28 12.08
N MET A 17 10.13 -1.98 10.96
CA MET A 17 8.67 -1.83 10.87
C MET A 17 8.04 -3.21 10.64
N LEU A 18 7.17 -3.63 11.55
CA LEU A 18 6.41 -4.87 11.43
C LEU A 18 4.97 -4.56 11.02
N GLU A 19 4.49 -5.17 9.93
CA GLU A 19 3.13 -5.03 9.43
C GLU A 19 2.46 -6.41 9.40
N PHE A 20 1.19 -6.47 9.81
CA PHE A 20 0.36 -7.66 9.65
C PHE A 20 -0.57 -7.47 8.47
N ALA A 21 -0.46 -8.34 7.48
CA ALA A 21 -1.37 -8.39 6.34
C ALA A 21 -2.23 -9.65 6.41
N SER A 22 -3.43 -9.54 5.86
CA SER A 22 -4.46 -10.59 5.86
C SER A 22 -5.08 -10.73 4.47
N PHE A 23 -5.99 -11.70 4.32
CA PHE A 23 -6.68 -11.92 3.05
C PHE A 23 -7.55 -10.74 2.60
N SER A 24 -8.14 -9.99 3.54
CA SER A 24 -8.97 -8.82 3.21
C SER A 24 -8.14 -7.66 2.63
N ASP A 25 -6.83 -7.65 2.84
CA ASP A 25 -5.91 -6.66 2.28
C ASP A 25 -5.58 -6.94 0.81
N GLY A 26 -6.02 -8.07 0.26
CA GLY A 26 -5.86 -8.45 -1.13
C GLY A 26 -7.00 -7.96 -2.03
N LYS A 27 -7.73 -8.91 -2.62
CA LYS A 27 -8.77 -8.62 -3.65
C LYS A 27 -9.89 -7.74 -3.11
N GLU A 28 -10.26 -7.92 -1.84
CA GLU A 28 -11.30 -7.15 -1.18
C GLU A 28 -10.89 -5.67 -1.06
N ALA A 29 -9.69 -5.38 -0.58
CA ALA A 29 -9.15 -4.02 -0.53
C ALA A 29 -9.11 -3.34 -1.91
N VAL A 30 -8.66 -4.05 -2.95
CA VAL A 30 -8.67 -3.56 -4.34
C VAL A 30 -10.08 -3.19 -4.79
N THR A 31 -11.06 -4.02 -4.45
CA THR A 31 -12.48 -3.78 -4.78
C THR A 31 -13.02 -2.55 -4.06
N LYS A 32 -12.72 -2.41 -2.75
CA LYS A 32 -13.10 -1.22 -1.96
C LYS A 32 -12.47 0.06 -2.52
N ALA A 33 -11.19 0.02 -2.90
CA ALA A 33 -10.47 1.14 -3.49
C ALA A 33 -11.08 1.55 -4.86
N ALA A 34 -11.34 0.57 -5.73
CA ALA A 34 -11.96 0.81 -7.04
C ALA A 34 -13.37 1.42 -6.89
N ASN A 35 -14.18 0.89 -5.98
CA ASN A 35 -15.52 1.44 -5.69
C ASN A 35 -15.44 2.89 -5.19
N SER A 36 -14.44 3.20 -4.35
CA SER A 36 -14.19 4.57 -3.87
C SER A 36 -13.85 5.53 -5.02
N LEU A 37 -12.98 5.11 -5.95
CA LEU A 37 -12.67 5.90 -7.16
C LEU A 37 -13.90 6.13 -8.03
N PHE A 38 -14.66 5.07 -8.27
CA PHE A 38 -15.87 5.14 -9.07
C PHE A 38 -16.91 6.09 -8.48
N LEU A 39 -17.15 6.04 -7.17
CA LEU A 39 -18.06 6.95 -6.48
C LEU A 39 -17.59 8.41 -6.53
N LYS A 40 -16.28 8.66 -6.39
CA LYS A 40 -15.71 10.01 -6.54
C LYS A 40 -15.98 10.54 -7.95
N HIS A 41 -15.76 9.73 -8.97
CA HIS A 41 -16.05 10.09 -10.36
C HIS A 41 -17.54 10.37 -10.60
N LEU A 42 -18.45 9.50 -10.12
CA LEU A 42 -19.89 9.74 -10.23
C LEU A 42 -20.33 11.06 -9.58
N LYS A 43 -19.72 11.45 -8.46
CA LYS A 43 -20.01 12.74 -7.81
C LYS A 43 -19.50 13.91 -8.65
N LEU A 44 -18.30 13.82 -9.20
CA LEU A 44 -17.72 14.85 -10.05
C LEU A 44 -18.54 15.06 -11.34
N ASN A 45 -18.97 13.98 -12.01
CA ASN A 45 -19.78 14.07 -13.24
C ASN A 45 -21.19 14.63 -13.00
N LYS A 46 -21.73 14.49 -11.78
CA LYS A 46 -22.99 15.15 -11.42
C LYS A 46 -22.83 16.67 -11.25
N LEU A 47 -21.63 17.13 -10.92
CA LEU A 47 -21.30 18.54 -10.67
C LEU A 47 -20.76 19.26 -11.91
N ALA A 48 -20.01 18.55 -12.74
CA ALA A 48 -19.42 19.05 -13.97
C ALA A 48 -20.04 18.27 -15.14
N GLY A 49 -20.92 18.93 -15.91
CA GLY A 49 -21.53 18.34 -17.10
C GLY A 49 -20.47 17.71 -18.02
N ASP A 50 -20.76 16.47 -18.43
CA ASP A 50 -20.02 15.59 -19.35
C ASP A 50 -18.52 15.92 -19.49
N GLN A 51 -17.74 15.60 -18.45
CA GLN A 51 -16.28 15.59 -18.59
C GLN A 51 -15.81 14.31 -19.27
N GLU A 52 -14.87 14.49 -20.20
CA GLU A 52 -14.11 13.48 -20.93
C GLU A 52 -13.86 12.18 -20.15
N ARG A 53 -13.85 11.06 -20.88
CA ARG A 53 -13.51 9.72 -20.39
C ARG A 53 -12.32 9.77 -19.43
N GLN A 54 -12.59 9.80 -18.12
CA GLN A 54 -11.53 9.85 -17.15
C GLN A 54 -10.87 8.48 -17.09
N ILE A 55 -9.61 8.42 -17.51
CA ILE A 55 -8.82 7.19 -17.52
C ILE A 55 -8.36 6.93 -16.08
N PHE A 56 -8.86 5.86 -15.46
CA PHE A 56 -8.30 5.38 -14.20
C PHE A 56 -6.91 4.81 -14.47
N THR A 57 -5.91 5.35 -13.79
CA THR A 57 -4.50 4.95 -13.91
C THR A 57 -4.05 4.21 -12.67
N GLU A 58 -2.91 3.52 -12.75
CA GLU A 58 -2.31 2.84 -11.60
C GLU A 58 -2.09 3.78 -10.40
N PRO A 59 -1.59 5.03 -10.56
CA PRO A 59 -1.53 6.00 -9.47
C PRO A 59 -2.87 6.29 -8.80
N HIS A 60 -3.97 6.40 -9.56
CA HIS A 60 -5.30 6.63 -8.98
C HIS A 60 -5.71 5.47 -8.06
N MET A 61 -5.48 4.23 -8.49
CA MET A 61 -5.72 3.05 -7.67
C MET A 61 -4.81 2.99 -6.45
N ALA A 62 -3.52 3.32 -6.60
CA ALA A 62 -2.58 3.36 -5.49
C ALA A 62 -2.99 4.38 -4.41
N GLU A 63 -3.45 5.56 -4.80
CA GLU A 63 -3.94 6.57 -3.84
C GLU A 63 -5.26 6.17 -3.21
N ALA A 64 -6.14 5.48 -3.94
CA ALA A 64 -7.36 4.92 -3.35
C ALA A 64 -7.07 3.82 -2.33
N LEU A 65 -6.11 2.93 -2.61
CA LEU A 65 -5.61 1.93 -1.66
C LEU A 65 -4.97 2.58 -0.43
N LYS A 66 -4.22 3.68 -0.62
CA LYS A 66 -3.65 4.46 0.48
C LYS A 66 -4.73 5.04 1.38
N ALA A 67 -5.80 5.58 0.80
CA ALA A 67 -6.91 6.17 1.53
C ALA A 67 -7.67 5.17 2.42
N ILE A 68 -7.65 3.88 2.08
CA ILE A 68 -8.24 2.81 2.88
C ILE A 68 -7.20 2.05 3.75
N GLY A 69 -5.94 2.50 3.78
CA GLY A 69 -4.88 1.90 4.58
C GLY A 69 -4.23 0.64 3.99
N CYS A 70 -4.56 0.25 2.76
CA CYS A 70 -4.14 -1.03 2.16
C CYS A 70 -3.05 -0.89 1.07
N LYS A 71 -2.43 0.28 0.88
CA LYS A 71 -1.32 0.43 -0.09
C LYS A 71 -0.10 -0.39 0.34
N GLY A 72 0.27 -0.29 1.62
CA GLY A 72 1.45 -0.94 2.22
C GLY A 72 2.77 -0.65 1.49
N ALA A 73 3.89 -1.12 2.03
CA ALA A 73 5.13 -1.20 1.27
C ALA A 73 5.12 -2.47 0.39
N GLY A 74 5.58 -2.39 -0.86
CA GLY A 74 5.80 -3.59 -1.67
C GLY A 74 7.01 -4.35 -1.11
N PRO A 75 6.94 -5.68 -0.89
CA PRO A 75 8.12 -6.45 -0.50
C PRO A 75 9.06 -6.62 -1.68
N ASP A 76 10.36 -6.52 -1.44
CA ASP A 76 11.38 -6.92 -2.41
C ASP A 76 11.54 -8.46 -2.45
N LEU A 77 11.30 -9.12 -1.32
CA LEU A 77 11.42 -10.56 -1.13
C LEU A 77 10.20 -11.12 -0.36
N LEU A 78 9.59 -12.18 -0.88
CA LEU A 78 8.50 -12.93 -0.28
C LEU A 78 8.93 -14.38 -0.03
N LEU A 79 9.08 -14.74 1.25
CA LEU A 79 9.42 -16.10 1.67
C LEU A 79 8.16 -16.93 1.84
N VAL A 80 7.99 -18.00 1.06
CA VAL A 80 6.81 -18.88 1.14
C VAL A 80 7.21 -20.24 1.70
N TYR A 81 6.85 -20.49 2.96
CA TYR A 81 7.10 -21.77 3.62
C TYR A 81 5.90 -22.71 3.41
N GLY A 82 6.05 -23.72 2.55
CA GLY A 82 5.00 -24.72 2.31
C GLY A 82 5.29 -25.59 1.09
N PRO A 83 4.49 -26.65 0.86
CA PRO A 83 4.70 -27.59 -0.25
C PRO A 83 4.41 -26.98 -1.63
N ALA A 84 3.74 -25.83 -1.69
CA ALA A 84 3.43 -25.12 -2.91
C ALA A 84 4.01 -23.70 -2.87
N ARG A 85 4.66 -23.31 -3.97
CA ARG A 85 5.14 -21.94 -4.20
C ARG A 85 3.99 -21.08 -4.74
N CYS A 86 3.13 -20.60 -3.84
CA CYS A 86 2.06 -19.68 -4.20
C CYS A 86 1.96 -18.54 -3.18
N HIS A 87 1.48 -17.38 -3.61
CA HIS A 87 1.41 -16.18 -2.76
C HIS A 87 0.28 -16.25 -1.70
N LEU A 88 -0.43 -17.38 -1.55
CA LEU A 88 -1.42 -17.68 -0.49
C LEU A 88 -2.41 -16.55 -0.12
N GLY A 89 -2.80 -15.72 -1.09
CA GLY A 89 -3.71 -14.60 -0.86
C GLY A 89 -3.06 -13.32 -0.33
N PHE A 90 -1.73 -13.24 -0.32
CA PHE A 90 -0.98 -12.01 -0.07
C PHE A 90 -1.46 -10.88 -1.01
N PRO A 91 -1.48 -9.61 -0.55
CA PRO A 91 -2.00 -8.49 -1.34
C PRO A 91 -1.36 -8.32 -2.71
N VAL A 92 -2.11 -8.66 -3.76
CA VAL A 92 -1.61 -8.75 -5.14
C VAL A 92 -1.09 -7.41 -5.66
N TRP A 93 -1.65 -6.29 -5.22
CA TRP A 93 -1.21 -4.95 -5.63
C TRP A 93 0.23 -4.61 -5.17
N ARG A 94 0.74 -5.34 -4.16
CA ARG A 94 2.05 -5.10 -3.55
C ARG A 94 3.18 -5.93 -4.17
N ILE A 95 2.88 -6.98 -4.92
CA ILE A 95 3.88 -7.97 -5.40
C ILE A 95 4.34 -7.74 -6.86
N ARG A 96 4.45 -6.48 -7.30
CA ARG A 96 4.75 -6.17 -8.71
C ARG A 96 6.09 -6.71 -9.21
N TYR A 97 7.12 -6.63 -8.37
CA TYR A 97 8.49 -7.04 -8.69
C TYR A 97 9.11 -7.86 -7.55
N ALA A 98 8.28 -8.42 -6.68
CA ALA A 98 8.75 -9.16 -5.51
C ALA A 98 9.36 -10.51 -5.94
N GLU A 99 10.55 -10.82 -5.44
CA GLU A 99 11.13 -12.16 -5.57
C GLU A 99 10.37 -13.14 -4.67
N ILE A 100 10.05 -14.33 -5.16
CA ILE A 100 9.35 -15.38 -4.39
C ILE A 100 10.29 -16.58 -4.22
N VAL A 101 10.61 -16.92 -2.97
CA VAL A 101 11.53 -18.01 -2.62
C VAL A 101 10.78 -19.17 -1.98
#